data_AF-R2QZG3-F1
#
_entry.id   AF-R2QZG3-F1
#
_cell.length_a   1.000
_cell.length_b   1.000
_cell.length_c   1.000
_cell.angle_alpha   90.00
_cell.angle_beta   90.00
_cell.angle_gamma   90.00
#
_symmetry.space_group_name_H-M   'P 1'
#
loop_
_entity.id
_entity.type
_entity.pdbx_description
1 polymer ?
#
loop_
_entity_poly.entity_id
_entity_poly.type
_entity_poly.pdbx_seq_one_letter_code
_entity_poly.pdbx_strand_id
1 'polypeptide(L)'
;MFKQLKNNFFQAAFGSMVWITIICSLTDFFSKIPFNYVWNLIGISGMVGLVFGIIYPYLWNYSTLKASTNIILCTGINTLCAYACVYLYSTQMFDLIRPFFIGVLLLTLILHIISFYFYSKHDNKKMAATLNQLNP
;
A
#
# COMPACT_ATOMS: atom_id res chain seq x y z
N MET A 1 15.50 -10.71 -3.95
CA MET A 1 14.02 -10.76 -3.90
C MET A 1 13.48 -11.19 -2.54
N PHE A 2 13.44 -12.48 -2.17
CA PHE A 2 12.71 -12.94 -0.96
C PHE A 2 13.15 -12.25 0.35
N LYS A 3 14.46 -12.16 0.62
CA LYS A 3 14.98 -11.49 1.83
C LYS A 3 14.55 -10.01 1.91
N GLN A 4 14.54 -9.32 0.78
CA GLN A 4 14.13 -7.91 0.69
C GLN A 4 12.63 -7.76 0.87
N LEU A 5 11.80 -8.57 0.18
CA LEU A 5 10.34 -8.54 0.34
C LEU A 5 9.94 -8.87 1.79
N LYS A 6 10.60 -9.86 2.40
CA LYS A 6 10.39 -10.18 3.82
C LYS A 6 10.69 -8.99 4.72
N ASN A 7 11.83 -8.32 4.50
CA ASN A 7 12.21 -7.16 5.30
C ASN A 7 11.24 -5.98 5.10
N ASN A 8 10.87 -5.68 3.87
CA ASN A 8 9.92 -4.63 3.53
C ASN A 8 8.53 -4.91 4.15
N PHE A 9 8.09 -6.17 4.13
CA PHE A 9 6.87 -6.60 4.80
C PHE A 9 6.89 -6.27 6.29
N PHE A 10 7.93 -6.71 7.01
CA PHE A 10 8.02 -6.46 8.45
C PHE A 10 8.14 -4.98 8.78
N GLN A 11 8.89 -4.21 7.98
CA GLN A 11 9.01 -2.76 8.17
C GLN A 11 7.66 -2.05 7.98
N ALA A 12 6.95 -2.36 6.89
CA ALA A 12 5.65 -1.75 6.60
C ALA A 12 4.59 -2.17 7.63
N ALA A 13 4.51 -3.47 7.95
CA ALA A 13 3.54 -3.98 8.92
C ALA A 13 3.78 -3.43 10.33
N PHE A 14 5.03 -3.43 10.79
CA PHE A 14 5.36 -2.90 12.12
C PHE A 14 5.14 -1.39 12.19
N GLY A 15 5.57 -0.65 11.16
CA GLY A 15 5.34 0.79 11.06
C GLY A 15 3.85 1.14 11.11
N SER A 16 3.02 0.40 10.36
CA SER A 16 1.56 0.61 10.40
C SER A 16 0.95 0.22 11.74
N MET A 17 1.44 -0.83 12.39
CA MET A 17 0.95 -1.27 13.69
C MET A 17 1.15 -0.18 14.74
N VAL A 18 2.35 0.38 14.81
CA VAL A 18 2.67 1.52 15.69
C VAL A 18 1.77 2.71 15.35
N TRP A 19 1.67 3.06 14.07
CA TRP A 19 0.90 4.21 13.62
C TRP A 19 -0.59 4.11 13.99
N ILE A 20 -1.22 2.98 13.71
CA ILE A 20 -2.66 2.78 13.99
C ILE A 20 -2.90 2.70 15.50
N THR A 21 -1.97 2.11 16.27
CA THR A 21 -2.07 2.10 17.74
C THR A 21 -2.04 3.52 18.28
N ILE A 22 -1.19 4.40 17.75
CA ILE A 22 -1.16 5.82 18.12
C ILE A 22 -2.49 6.49 17.78
N ILE A 23 -3.03 6.27 16.58
CA ILE A 23 -4.34 6.82 16.19
C ILE A 23 -5.43 6.36 17.17
N CYS A 24 -5.52 5.06 17.45
CA CYS A 24 -6.48 4.52 18.42
C CYS A 24 -6.31 5.16 19.80
N SER A 25 -5.06 5.36 20.23
CA SER A 25 -4.77 5.97 21.54
C SER A 25 -5.27 7.41 21.61
N LEU A 26 -5.21 8.15 20.51
CA LEU A 26 -5.66 9.54 20.44
C LEU A 26 -7.17 9.69 20.28
N THR A 27 -7.82 8.78 19.54
CA THR A 27 -9.28 8.85 19.26
C THR A 27 -10.12 8.27 20.38
N ASP A 28 -9.62 7.26 21.09
CA ASP A 28 -10.39 6.42 22.01
C ASP A 28 -9.87 6.49 23.45
N PHE A 29 -9.33 7.64 23.85
CA PHE A 29 -8.59 7.85 25.11
C PHE A 29 -9.36 7.40 26.38
N PHE A 30 -10.70 7.36 26.34
CA PHE A 30 -11.56 6.95 27.46
C PHE A 30 -12.42 5.71 27.16
N SER A 31 -12.30 5.12 25.97
CA SER A 31 -13.11 3.99 25.53
C SER A 31 -12.48 2.67 25.97
N LYS A 32 -13.28 1.74 26.51
CA LYS A 32 -12.84 0.36 26.77
C LYS A 32 -12.78 -0.38 25.44
N ILE A 33 -11.59 -0.52 24.88
CA ILE A 33 -11.37 -1.31 23.67
C ILE A 33 -11.45 -2.80 24.04
N PRO A 34 -12.34 -3.59 23.41
CA PRO A 34 -12.41 -5.01 23.67
C PRO A 34 -11.15 -5.70 23.14
N PHE A 35 -10.63 -6.69 23.86
CA PHE A 35 -9.36 -7.34 23.54
C PHE A 35 -9.33 -7.96 22.12
N ASN A 36 -10.47 -8.41 21.62
CA ASN A 36 -10.60 -8.93 20.25
C ASN A 36 -10.23 -7.89 19.17
N TYR A 37 -10.35 -6.59 19.45
CA TYR A 37 -10.00 -5.52 18.51
C TYR A 37 -8.50 -5.50 18.18
N VAL A 38 -7.65 -6.06 19.05
CA VAL A 38 -6.22 -6.23 18.75
C VAL A 38 -6.01 -7.07 17.48
N TRP A 39 -6.87 -8.05 17.22
CA TRP A 39 -6.82 -8.84 15.98
C TRP A 39 -7.13 -8.00 14.75
N ASN A 40 -8.01 -6.99 14.87
CA ASN A 40 -8.27 -6.05 13.78
C ASN A 40 -7.02 -5.21 13.50
N LEU A 41 -6.32 -4.73 14.53
CA LEU A 41 -5.08 -3.97 14.37
C LEU A 41 -3.96 -4.79 13.71
N ILE A 42 -3.80 -6.06 14.14
CA ILE A 42 -2.89 -7.01 13.51
C ILE A 42 -3.28 -7.23 12.04
N GLY A 43 -4.58 -7.39 11.77
CA GLY A 43 -5.12 -7.58 10.43
C GLY A 43 -4.80 -6.40 9.51
N ILE A 44 -5.11 -5.17 9.93
CA ILE A 44 -4.80 -3.94 9.18
C ILE A 44 -3.30 -3.87 8.90
N SER A 45 -2.48 -4.09 9.92
CA SER A 45 -1.02 -4.01 9.79
C SER A 45 -0.46 -5.07 8.83
N GLY A 46 -0.98 -6.29 8.89
CA GLY A 46 -0.64 -7.36 7.96
C GLY A 46 -1.02 -6.98 6.52
N MET A 47 -2.21 -6.42 6.32
CA MET A 47 -2.68 -5.98 5.00
C MET A 47 -1.81 -4.85 4.42
N VAL A 48 -1.45 -3.85 5.23
CA VAL A 48 -0.50 -2.80 4.83
C VAL A 48 0.87 -3.39 4.50
N GLY A 49 1.37 -4.31 5.32
CA GLY A 49 2.61 -5.04 5.06
C GLY A 49 2.58 -5.83 3.75
N LEU A 50 1.47 -6.49 3.43
CA LEU A 50 1.29 -7.22 2.17
C LEU A 50 1.32 -6.26 0.97
N VAL A 51 0.53 -5.18 1.01
CA VAL A 51 0.45 -4.25 -0.12
C VAL A 51 1.76 -3.51 -0.33
N PHE A 52 2.25 -2.80 0.69
CA PHE A 52 3.42 -1.93 0.56
C PHE A 52 4.75 -2.67 0.69
N GLY A 53 4.79 -3.77 1.41
CA GLY A 53 6.00 -4.54 1.64
C GLY A 53 6.25 -5.64 0.61
N ILE A 54 5.20 -6.20 0.01
CA ILE A 54 5.31 -7.33 -0.93
C ILE A 54 4.78 -6.96 -2.31
N ILE A 55 3.48 -6.70 -2.44
CA ILE A 55 2.79 -6.59 -3.73
C ILE A 55 3.37 -5.44 -4.55
N TYR A 56 3.51 -4.26 -3.93
CA TYR A 56 4.07 -3.08 -4.58
C TYR A 56 5.52 -3.32 -5.01
N PRO A 57 6.47 -3.64 -4.12
CA PRO A 57 7.84 -3.93 -4.53
C PRO A 57 7.95 -5.05 -5.57
N TYR A 58 7.08 -6.06 -5.51
CA TYR A 58 7.02 -7.13 -6.50
C TYR A 58 6.58 -6.61 -7.88
N LEU A 59 5.44 -5.92 -7.94
CA LEU A 59 4.89 -5.40 -9.18
C LEU A 59 5.80 -4.34 -9.83
N TRP A 60 6.55 -3.58 -9.04
CA TRP A 60 7.47 -2.58 -9.56
C TRP A 60 8.83 -3.12 -9.99
N ASN A 61 9.43 -4.05 -9.23
CA ASN A 61 10.84 -4.43 -9.45
C ASN A 61 11.03 -5.82 -10.07
N TYR A 62 10.02 -6.68 -9.99
CA TYR A 62 10.17 -8.11 -10.34
C TYR A 62 9.11 -8.59 -11.33
N SER A 63 7.98 -7.89 -11.47
CA SER A 63 6.93 -8.26 -12.42
C SER A 63 7.39 -8.06 -13.87
N THR A 64 7.15 -9.08 -14.70
CA THR A 64 7.36 -9.05 -16.15
C THR A 64 6.11 -8.62 -16.92
N LEU A 65 5.03 -8.28 -16.21
CA LEU A 65 3.78 -7.84 -16.82
C LEU A 65 3.91 -6.45 -17.46
N LYS A 66 3.00 -6.13 -18.37
CA LYS A 66 2.89 -4.78 -18.94
C LYS A 66 2.64 -3.76 -17.84
N ALA A 67 3.25 -2.58 -17.99
CA ALA A 67 3.08 -1.44 -17.08
C ALA A 67 1.60 -1.13 -16.76
N SER A 68 0.75 -1.13 -17.78
CA SER A 68 -0.70 -0.92 -17.62
C SER A 68 -1.35 -1.95 -16.70
N THR A 69 -0.98 -3.22 -16.83
CA THR A 69 -1.49 -4.31 -15.99
C THR A 69 -1.03 -4.15 -14.55
N ASN A 70 0.24 -3.80 -14.32
CA ASN A 70 0.76 -3.54 -12.97
C ASN A 70 0.02 -2.37 -12.30
N ILE A 71 -0.22 -1.27 -13.02
CA ILE A 71 -0.97 -0.12 -12.50
C ILE A 71 -2.39 -0.50 -12.10
N ILE A 72 -3.09 -1.25 -12.95
CA ILE A 72 -4.47 -1.70 -12.68
C ILE A 72 -4.49 -2.61 -11.45
N LEU A 73 -3.56 -3.57 -11.36
CA LEU A 73 -3.45 -4.48 -10.21
C LEU A 73 -3.12 -3.73 -8.91
N CYS A 74 -2.12 -2.84 -8.93
CA CYS A 74 -1.79 -2.01 -7.77
C CYS A 74 -2.98 -1.20 -7.31
N THR A 75 -3.70 -0.56 -8.25
CA THR A 75 -4.88 0.25 -7.95
C THR A 75 -5.98 -0.58 -7.32
N GLY A 76 -6.38 -1.68 -7.96
CA GLY A 76 -7.46 -2.54 -7.46
C GLY A 76 -7.14 -3.12 -6.08
N ILE A 77 -5.95 -3.71 -5.92
CA ILE A 77 -5.53 -4.31 -4.66
C ILE A 77 -5.44 -3.25 -3.56
N ASN A 78 -4.84 -2.09 -3.83
CA ASN A 78 -4.70 -1.03 -2.85
C ASN A 78 -6.04 -0.46 -2.42
N THR A 79 -6.95 -0.19 -3.36
CA THR A 79 -8.27 0.33 -3.02
C THR A 79 -9.06 -0.68 -2.20
N LEU A 80 -9.10 -1.95 -2.61
CA LEU A 80 -9.79 -3.00 -1.83
C LEU A 80 -9.17 -3.16 -0.44
N CYS A 81 -7.84 -3.14 -0.35
CA CYS A 81 -7.12 -3.21 0.91
C CYS A 81 -7.46 -2.03 1.81
N ALA A 82 -7.46 -0.79 1.28
CA ALA A 82 -7.78 0.40 2.05
C ALA A 82 -9.19 0.33 2.65
N TYR A 83 -10.18 -0.10 1.85
CA TYR A 83 -11.56 -0.26 2.33
C TYR A 83 -11.68 -1.35 3.39
N ALA A 84 -11.01 -2.49 3.21
CA ALA A 84 -10.96 -3.55 4.21
C ALA A 84 -10.28 -3.10 5.51
N CYS A 85 -9.20 -2.31 5.42
CA CYS A 85 -8.54 -1.73 6.59
C CYS A 85 -9.47 -0.79 7.35
N VAL A 86 -10.22 0.07 6.64
CA VAL A 86 -11.21 0.96 7.28
C VAL A 86 -12.34 0.16 7.91
N TYR A 87 -12.81 -0.90 7.27
CA TYR A 87 -13.82 -1.79 7.84
C TYR A 87 -13.35 -2.46 9.14
N LEU A 88 -12.12 -2.95 9.18
CA LEU A 88 -11.52 -3.52 10.40
C LEU A 88 -11.35 -2.49 11.51
N TYR A 89 -11.08 -1.24 11.14
CA TYR A 89 -10.92 -0.14 12.08
C TYR A 89 -12.28 0.33 12.65
N SER A 90 -13.25 0.62 11.79
CA SER A 90 -14.59 1.05 12.19
C SER A 90 -15.60 0.83 11.07
N THR A 91 -16.66 0.06 11.38
CA THR A 91 -17.77 -0.17 10.46
C THR A 91 -18.52 1.13 10.15
N GLN A 92 -18.65 2.04 11.13
CA GLN A 92 -19.27 3.35 10.93
C GLN A 92 -18.48 4.21 9.92
N MET A 93 -17.14 4.21 10.04
CA MET A 93 -16.30 4.91 9.05
C MET A 93 -16.37 4.25 7.68
N PHE A 94 -16.44 2.93 7.63
CA PHE A 94 -16.62 2.21 6.38
C PHE A 94 -17.92 2.58 5.68
N ASP A 95 -19.04 2.63 6.41
CA ASP A 95 -20.34 3.01 5.86
C ASP A 95 -20.33 4.46 5.35
N LEU A 96 -19.57 5.36 5.99
CA LEU A 96 -19.38 6.74 5.53
C LEU A 96 -18.60 6.81 4.20
N ILE A 97 -17.54 6.02 4.04
CA ILE A 97 -16.68 6.09 2.85
C ILE A 97 -17.17 5.22 1.69
N ARG A 98 -17.92 4.15 1.96
CA ARG A 98 -18.40 3.18 0.96
C ARG A 98 -19.06 3.81 -0.28
N PRO A 99 -19.92 4.84 -0.17
CA PRO A 99 -20.53 5.48 -1.34
C PRO A 99 -19.51 6.12 -2.28
N PHE A 100 -18.33 6.50 -1.77
CA PHE A 100 -17.26 7.16 -2.52
C PHE A 100 -16.28 6.17 -3.17
N PHE A 101 -16.58 4.87 -3.17
CA PHE A 101 -15.70 3.82 -3.71
C PHE A 101 -15.17 4.14 -5.11
N ILE A 102 -16.06 4.52 -6.03
CA ILE A 102 -15.68 4.83 -7.41
C ILE A 102 -14.77 6.07 -7.45
N GLY A 103 -15.07 7.10 -6.66
CA GLY A 103 -14.26 8.31 -6.59
C GLY A 103 -12.85 8.02 -6.07
N VAL A 104 -12.74 7.25 -4.99
CA VAL A 104 -11.45 6.83 -4.42
C VAL A 104 -10.68 5.95 -5.40
N LEU A 105 -11.35 5.02 -6.09
CA LEU A 105 -10.72 4.16 -7.09
C LEU A 105 -10.12 4.97 -8.24
N LEU A 106 -10.88 5.92 -8.80
CA LEU A 106 -10.41 6.78 -9.88
C LEU A 106 -9.26 7.70 -9.43
N LEU A 107 -9.38 8.30 -8.25
CA LEU A 107 -8.31 9.14 -7.69
C LEU A 107 -7.03 8.32 -7.49
N THR A 108 -7.16 7.11 -6.94
CA THR A 108 -6.04 6.19 -6.74
C THR A 108 -5.41 5.79 -8.08
N LEU A 109 -6.23 5.52 -9.11
CA LEU A 109 -5.75 5.19 -10.44
C LEU A 109 -4.93 6.33 -11.04
N ILE A 110 -5.44 7.56 -10.99
CA ILE A 110 -4.75 8.75 -11.49
C ILE A 110 -3.41 8.90 -10.79
N LEU A 111 -3.39 8.76 -9.46
CA LEU A 111 -2.16 8.87 -8.69
C LEU A 111 -1.14 7.80 -9.09
N HIS A 112 -1.57 6.54 -9.26
CA HIS A 112 -0.68 5.48 -9.73
C HIS A 112 -0.16 5.69 -11.14
N ILE A 113 -0.99 6.20 -12.07
CA ILE A 113 -0.54 6.54 -13.42
C ILE A 113 0.58 7.59 -13.34
N ILE A 114 0.37 8.64 -12.54
CA ILE A 114 1.36 9.71 -12.34
C ILE A 114 2.64 9.13 -11.73
N SER A 115 2.53 8.38 -10.62
CA SER A 115 3.67 7.77 -9.95
C SER A 115 4.46 6.84 -10.87
N PHE A 116 3.77 6.01 -11.67
CA PHE A 116 4.40 5.11 -12.61
C PHE A 116 5.13 5.87 -13.72
N TYR A 117 4.52 6.93 -14.28
CA TYR A 117 5.14 7.76 -15.30
C TYR A 117 6.44 8.42 -14.79
N PHE A 118 6.40 9.02 -13.60
CA PHE A 118 7.59 9.62 -12.98
C PHE A 118 8.67 8.59 -12.70
N TYR A 119 8.30 7.43 -12.16
CA TYR A 119 9.23 6.38 -11.82
C TYR A 119 9.90 5.79 -13.07
N SER A 120 9.13 5.45 -14.11
CA SER A 120 9.68 4.95 -15.37
C SER A 120 10.62 5.96 -16.04
N LYS A 121 10.29 7.25 -15.99
CA LYS A 121 11.18 8.29 -16.53
C LYS A 121 12.50 8.36 -15.78
N HIS A 122 12.47 8.22 -14.45
CA HIS A 122 13.68 8.20 -13.63
C HIS A 122 14.52 6.95 -13.90
N ASP A 123 13.89 5.77 -13.96
CA ASP A 123 14.59 4.51 -14.17
C ASP A 123 15.23 4.43 -15.57
N ASN A 124 14.49 4.86 -16.61
CA ASN A 124 15.02 4.94 -17.98
C ASN A 124 16.25 5.84 -18.08
N LYS A 125 16.28 6.98 -17.37
CA LYS A 125 17.46 7.86 -17.32
C LYS A 125 18.65 7.19 -16.67
N LYS A 126 18.42 6.48 -15.56
CA LYS A 126 19.47 5.75 -14.85
C LYS A 126 20.06 4.65 -15.74
N MET A 127 19.20 3.91 -16.42
CA MET A 127 19.60 2.82 -17.32
C MET A 127 20.37 3.35 -18.53
N ALA A 128 19.93 4.45 -19.14
CA ALA A 128 20.66 5.11 -20.23
C ALA A 128 22.05 5.61 -19.78
N ALA A 129 22.16 6.19 -18.58
CA ALA A 129 23.45 6.61 -18.05
C ALA A 129 24.40 5.42 -17.80
N THR A 130 23.89 4.31 -17.26
CA THR A 130 24.68 3.08 -17.06
C THR A 130 25.15 2.48 -18.39
N LEU A 131 24.28 2.47 -19.41
CA LEU A 131 24.65 1.97 -20.75
C LEU A 131 25.71 2.85 -21.42
N ASN A 132 25.59 4.18 -21.32
CA ASN A 132 26.58 5.12 -21.86
C ASN A 132 27.95 5.01 -21.18
N GLN A 133 28.01 4.54 -19.92
CA GLN A 133 29.28 4.26 -19.23
C GLN A 133 29.92 2.93 -19.67
N LEU A 134 29.12 1.99 -20.17
CA LEU A 134 29.59 0.67 -20.63
C LEU A 134 30.05 0.67 -22.10
N ASN A 135 29.74 1.74 -22.85
CA ASN A 135 30.13 1.91 -24.24
C ASN A 135 30.72 3.32 -24.46
N PRO A 136 31.93 3.60 -23.93
CA PRO A 136 32.59 4.90 -24.06
C PRO A 136 33.01 5.24 -25.50
#